data_AF-A0A1T4S122-F1
#
_entry.id   AF-A0A1T4S122-F1
#
_cell.length_a   1.000
_cell.length_b   1.000
_cell.length_c   1.000
_cell.angle_alpha   90.00
_cell.angle_beta   90.00
_cell.angle_gamma   90.00
#
_symmetry.space_group_name_H-M   'P 1'
#
loop_
_entity.id
_entity.type
_entity.pdbx_description
1 polymer ?
#
loop_
_entity_poly.entity_id
_entity_poly.type
_entity_poly.pdbx_seq_one_letter_code
_entity_poly.pdbx_strand_id
1 'polypeptide(L)'
;MNAAMIELARRNLMAFTLATKPDYKAGWVHREICARLMRFMLDARAGKSPRMIITMPPRHGKSELVSRRFPAWCFGIWPDCNIIAASYGDNLARRMNKDV
;
A
#
# COMPACT_ATOMS: atom_id res chain seq x y z
N MET A 1 -7.74 18.63 5.64
CA MET A 1 -7.76 17.95 4.33
C MET A 1 -9.08 18.30 3.67
N ASN A 2 -9.11 18.84 2.45
CA ASN A 2 -10.37 19.21 1.80
C ASN A 2 -11.10 17.95 1.25
N ALA A 3 -12.39 18.06 0.93
CA ALA A 3 -13.19 16.92 0.48
C ALA A 3 -12.65 16.26 -0.80
N ALA A 4 -12.13 17.05 -1.74
CA ALA A 4 -11.54 16.54 -2.98
C ALA A 4 -10.29 15.68 -2.73
N MET A 5 -9.44 16.07 -1.78
CA MET A 5 -8.25 15.29 -1.42
C MET A 5 -8.60 13.99 -0.69
N ILE A 6 -9.65 13.99 0.14
CA ILE A 6 -10.15 12.77 0.78
C ILE A 6 -10.64 11.78 -0.29
N GLU A 7 -11.42 12.26 -1.26
CA GLU A 7 -11.93 11.40 -2.33
C GLU A 7 -10.80 10.88 -3.22
N LEU A 8 -9.80 11.70 -3.52
CA LEU A 8 -8.62 11.26 -4.27
C LEU A 8 -7.83 10.18 -3.50
N ALA A 9 -7.67 10.33 -2.18
CA ALA A 9 -7.00 9.35 -1.34
C ALA A 9 -7.74 7.99 -1.31
N ARG A 10 -9.08 7.99 -1.38
CA ARG A 10 -9.85 6.75 -1.51
C ARG A 10 -9.59 6.04 -2.84
N ARG A 11 -9.44 6.78 -3.93
CA ARG A 11 -9.27 6.20 -5.27
C ARG A 11 -7.82 5.87 -5.64
N ASN A 12 -6.84 6.47 -4.96
CA ASN A 12 -5.44 6.41 -5.37
C ASN A 12 -4.50 6.20 -4.19
N LEU A 13 -3.75 5.08 -4.21
CA LEU A 13 -2.82 4.71 -3.14
C LEU A 13 -1.70 5.73 -2.93
N MET A 14 -1.24 6.39 -3.99
CA MET A 14 -0.20 7.41 -3.88
C MET A 14 -0.72 8.66 -3.18
N ALA A 15 -1.94 9.08 -3.52
CA ALA A 15 -2.60 10.19 -2.84
C ALA A 15 -2.88 9.86 -1.37
N PHE A 16 -3.33 8.63 -1.08
CA PHE A 16 -3.47 8.13 0.30
C PHE A 16 -2.14 8.18 1.06
N THR A 17 -1.06 7.77 0.43
CA THR A 17 0.28 7.79 1.04
C THR A 17 0.70 9.21 1.36
N LEU A 18 0.56 10.16 0.43
CA LEU A 18 0.94 11.56 0.67
C LEU A 18 0.03 12.25 1.72
N ALA A 19 -1.25 11.87 1.78
CA ALA A 19 -2.18 12.38 2.77
C ALA A 19 -1.88 11.87 4.19
N THR A 20 -1.52 10.59 4.33
CA THR A 20 -1.29 9.93 5.63
C THR A 20 0.18 9.93 6.06
N LYS A 21 1.10 10.25 5.15
CA LYS A 21 2.53 10.43 5.38
C LYS A 21 3.06 11.64 4.59
N PRO A 22 2.80 12.87 5.08
CA PRO A 22 3.18 14.10 4.35
C PRO A 22 4.68 14.27 4.12
N ASP A 23 5.52 13.65 4.94
CA ASP A 23 6.98 13.65 4.81
C ASP A 23 7.51 12.65 3.76
N TYR A 24 6.62 11.88 3.11
CA TYR A 24 7.02 10.89 2.11
C TYR A 24 7.49 11.53 0.80
N LYS A 25 8.76 11.33 0.46
CA LYS A 25 9.37 11.83 -0.79
C LYS A 25 9.06 10.91 -1.96
N ALA A 26 7.99 11.24 -2.67
CA ALA A 26 7.53 10.59 -3.88
C ALA A 26 8.49 10.76 -5.08
N GLY A 27 8.67 9.69 -5.84
CA GLY A 27 9.41 9.66 -7.11
C GLY A 27 8.65 8.84 -8.15
N TRP A 28 9.19 8.75 -9.38
CA TRP A 28 8.52 8.02 -10.46
C TRP A 28 8.26 6.56 -10.10
N VAL A 29 9.23 5.90 -9.44
CA VAL A 29 9.11 4.48 -9.07
C VAL A 29 8.03 4.25 -8.01
N HIS A 30 7.81 5.20 -7.10
CA HIS A 30 6.75 5.11 -6.09
C HIS A 30 5.36 5.18 -6.74
N ARG A 31 5.21 5.99 -7.80
CA ARG A 31 3.98 6.03 -8.60
C ARG A 31 3.73 4.69 -9.31
N GLU A 32 4.77 4.10 -9.90
CA GLU A 32 4.69 2.80 -10.57
C GLU A 32 4.31 1.67 -9.59
N ILE A 33 4.95 1.61 -8.42
CA ILE A 33 4.61 0.66 -7.36
C ILE A 33 3.14 0.80 -6.97
N CYS A 34 2.67 2.04 -6.75
CA CYS A 34 1.28 2.28 -6.36
C CYS A 34 0.28 1.84 -7.44
N ALA A 35 0.56 2.17 -8.71
CA ALA A 35 -0.28 1.76 -9.83
C ALA A 35 -0.37 0.23 -9.94
N ARG A 36 0.76 -0.46 -9.81
CA ARG A 36 0.82 -1.93 -9.83
C ARG A 36 0.06 -2.55 -8.66
N LEU A 37 0.24 -2.04 -7.44
CA LEU A 37 -0.47 -2.50 -6.25
C LEU A 37 -1.98 -2.29 -6.37
N MET A 38 -2.41 -1.14 -6.87
CA MET A 38 -3.83 -0.88 -7.14
C MET A 38 -4.40 -1.89 -8.14
N ARG A 39 -3.68 -2.17 -9.23
CA ARG A 39 -4.10 -3.19 -10.20
C ARG A 39 -4.15 -4.58 -9.60
N PHE A 40 -3.15 -4.94 -8.79
CA PHE A 40 -3.12 -6.21 -8.07
C PHE A 40 -4.33 -6.37 -7.14
N MET A 41 -4.70 -5.32 -6.41
CA MET A 41 -5.90 -5.33 -5.56
C MET A 41 -7.17 -5.55 -6.38
N LEU A 42 -7.33 -4.84 -7.51
CA LEU A 42 -8.48 -5.01 -8.39
C LEU A 42 -8.58 -6.43 -8.97
N ASP A 43 -7.47 -7.00 -9.42
CA ASP A 43 -7.43 -8.36 -9.95
C ASP A 43 -7.67 -9.41 -8.84
N ALA A 44 -7.19 -9.17 -7.61
CA ALA A 44 -7.47 -10.02 -6.45
C ALA A 44 -8.96 -9.97 -6.07
N ARG A 45 -9.55 -8.76 -6.02
CA ARG A 45 -10.98 -8.57 -5.77
C ARG A 45 -11.85 -9.21 -6.85
N ALA A 46 -11.36 -9.26 -8.09
CA ALA A 46 -12.01 -9.96 -9.20
C ALA A 46 -11.79 -11.48 -9.23
N GLY A 47 -11.16 -12.06 -8.19
CA GLY A 47 -10.94 -13.51 -8.09
C GLY A 47 -9.86 -14.09 -9.00
N LYS A 48 -9.03 -13.25 -9.64
CA LYS A 48 -8.03 -13.68 -10.64
C LYS A 48 -6.74 -14.26 -10.03
N SER A 49 -6.67 -14.37 -8.70
CA SER A 49 -5.51 -14.91 -7.97
C SER A 49 -4.14 -14.36 -8.44
N PRO A 50 -3.95 -13.03 -8.52
CA PRO A 50 -2.73 -12.46 -9.07
C PRO A 50 -1.49 -12.80 -8.21
N ARG A 51 -0.32 -12.75 -8.84
CA ARG A 51 1.00 -12.89 -8.20
C ARG A 51 1.87 -11.72 -8.60
N MET A 52 2.58 -11.15 -7.63
CA MET A 52 3.47 -10.01 -7.83
C MET A 52 4.73 -10.18 -6.99
N ILE A 53 5.88 -9.90 -7.58
CA ILE A 53 7.17 -9.83 -6.90
C ILE A 53 7.74 -8.43 -7.18
N ILE A 54 8.17 -7.73 -6.11
CA ILE A 54 8.81 -6.42 -6.21
C ILE A 54 10.26 -6.55 -5.78
N THR A 55 11.17 -6.56 -6.76
CA THR A 55 12.62 -6.62 -6.55
C THR A 55 13.22 -5.22 -6.65
N MET A 56 13.60 -4.65 -5.50
CA MET A 56 14.24 -3.34 -5.43
C MET A 56 15.28 -3.27 -4.31
N PRO A 57 16.29 -2.40 -4.44
CA PRO A 57 17.31 -2.25 -3.40
C PRO A 57 16.73 -1.74 -2.07
N PRO A 58 17.45 -1.90 -0.95
CA PRO A 58 17.02 -1.37 0.34
C PRO A 58 16.86 0.16 0.29
N ARG A 59 16.02 0.71 1.18
CA ARG A 59 15.72 2.16 1.32
C ARG A 59 15.00 2.84 0.14
N HIS A 60 14.40 2.07 -0.77
CA HIS A 60 13.61 2.60 -1.89
C HIS A 60 12.11 2.67 -1.63
N GLY A 61 11.69 2.85 -0.37
CA GLY A 61 10.27 3.03 -0.02
C GLY A 61 9.35 1.80 -0.23
N LYS A 62 9.83 0.69 -0.79
CA LYS A 62 8.99 -0.50 -1.07
C LYS A 62 8.26 -1.04 0.15
N SER A 63 8.92 -1.15 1.31
CA SER A 63 8.29 -1.68 2.52
C SER A 63 7.28 -0.70 3.11
N GLU A 64 7.51 0.61 2.98
CA GLU A 64 6.54 1.61 3.39
C GLU A 64 5.25 1.49 2.56
N LEU A 65 5.38 1.43 1.23
CA LEU A 65 4.22 1.35 0.34
C LEU A 65 3.49 0.00 0.45
N VAL A 66 4.22 -1.11 0.39
CA VAL A 66 3.64 -2.46 0.27
C VAL A 66 3.16 -2.99 1.63
N SER A 67 3.91 -2.76 2.70
CA SER A 67 3.65 -3.42 3.98
C SER A 67 2.87 -2.56 4.97
N ARG A 68 2.90 -1.22 4.82
CA ARG A 68 2.12 -0.30 5.68
C ARG A 68 0.96 0.36 4.94
N ARG A 69 1.26 1.12 3.88
CA ARG A 69 0.25 1.98 3.24
C ARG A 69 -0.78 1.18 2.46
N PHE A 70 -0.36 0.14 1.75
CA PHE A 70 -1.24 -0.66 0.92
C PHE A 70 -2.31 -1.42 1.73
N PRO A 71 -1.99 -2.16 2.83
CA PRO A 71 -3.01 -2.79 3.65
C PRO A 71 -4.01 -1.81 4.24
N ALA A 72 -3.52 -0.70 4.82
CA ALA A 72 -4.39 0.34 5.38
C ALA A 72 -5.33 0.95 4.34
N TRP A 73 -4.82 1.21 3.13
CA TRP A 73 -5.64 1.70 2.01
C TRP A 73 -6.68 0.67 1.57
N CYS A 74 -6.30 -0.61 1.44
CA CYS A 74 -7.21 -1.70 1.09
C CYS A 74 -8.39 -1.80 2.06
N PHE A 75 -8.13 -1.76 3.38
CA PHE A 75 -9.22 -1.79 4.37
C PHE A 75 -10.19 -0.60 4.24
N GLY A 76 -9.70 0.57 3.80
CA GLY A 76 -10.54 1.74 3.57
C GLY A 76 -11.51 1.63 2.38
N ILE A 77 -11.25 0.74 1.41
CA ILE A 77 -12.04 0.61 0.17
C ILE A 77 -12.64 -0.79 -0.04
N TRP A 78 -12.11 -1.78 0.66
CA TRP A 78 -12.55 -3.16 0.65
C TRP A 78 -12.42 -3.72 2.09
N PRO A 79 -13.39 -3.38 2.97
CA PRO A 79 -13.33 -3.76 4.39
C PRO A 79 -13.25 -5.26 4.62
N ASP A 80 -13.85 -6.07 3.74
CA ASP A 80 -13.85 -7.54 3.84
C ASP A 80 -12.57 -8.20 3.28
N CYS A 81 -11.55 -7.41 2.93
CA CYS A 81 -10.31 -7.95 2.40
C CYS A 81 -9.53 -8.70 3.49
N ASN A 82 -8.97 -9.87 3.14
CA ASN A 82 -8.10 -10.62 4.03
C ASN A 82 -6.64 -10.40 3.62
N ILE A 83 -5.82 -9.88 4.53
CA ILE A 83 -4.41 -9.60 4.29
C ILE A 83 -3.56 -10.32 5.34
N ILE A 84 -2.55 -11.04 4.88
CA ILE A 84 -1.55 -11.70 5.73
C ILE A 84 -0.20 -11.05 5.47
N ALA A 85 0.42 -10.51 6.52
CA ALA A 85 1.78 -9.99 6.48
C ALA A 85 2.74 -11.00 7.12
N ALA A 86 3.75 -11.42 6.38
CA ALA A 86 4.80 -12.31 6.86
C ALA A 86 6.17 -11.70 6.58
N SER A 87 7.10 -11.86 7.52
CA SER A 87 8.49 -11.40 7.37
C SER A 87 9.43 -12.34 8.10
N TYR A 88 10.71 -12.35 7.69
CA TYR A 88 11.73 -13.27 8.20
C TYR A 88 12.08 -13.08 9.70
N GLY A 89 11.51 -12.10 10.40
CA GLY A 89 11.69 -11.93 11.84
C GLY A 89 10.44 -11.39 12.54
N ASP A 90 10.09 -12.00 13.67
CA ASP A 90 8.89 -11.71 14.49
C ASP A 90 8.74 -10.21 14.83
N ASN A 91 9.85 -9.48 14.94
CA ASN A 91 9.86 -8.04 15.24
C ASN A 91 9.39 -7.13 14.09
N LEU A 92 9.65 -7.48 12.82
CA LEU A 92 9.25 -6.62 11.70
C LEU A 92 7.75 -6.77 11.40
N ALA A 93 7.22 -7.98 11.50
CA ALA A 93 5.79 -8.25 11.41
C ALA A 93 5.01 -7.52 12.52
N ARG A 94 5.50 -7.57 13.77
CA ARG A 94 4.89 -6.87 14.91
C ARG A 94 4.89 -5.35 14.77
N ARG A 95 5.93 -4.73 14.20
CA ARG A 95 5.96 -3.28 13.94
C ARG A 95 5.00 -2.89 12.82
N MET A 96 4.97 -3.66 11.74
CA MET A 96 4.05 -3.45 10.62
C MET A 96 2.59 -3.53 11.05
N ASN A 97 2.25 -4.47 11.94
CA ASN A 97 0.88 -4.67 12.44
C ASN A 97 0.40 -3.55 13.40
N LYS A 98 1.31 -2.78 14.00
CA LYS A 98 0.95 -1.65 14.88
C LYS A 98 0.80 -0.33 14.11
N ASP A 99 1.37 -0.25 12.91
CA ASP A 99 1.41 0.95 12.06
C ASP A 99 0.26 1.00 11.03
N VAL A 100 -0.57 -0.05 10.95
CA VAL A 100 -1.75 -0.19 10.08
C VAL A 100 -3.03 -0.12 10.90
#